data_AF-A0A2D6JM67-F1
#
_entry.id   AF-A0A2D6JM67-F1
#
_cell.length_a   1.000
_cell.length_b   1.000
_cell.length_c   1.000
_cell.angle_alpha   90.00
_cell.angle_beta   90.00
_cell.angle_gamma   90.00
#
_symmetry.space_group_name_H-M   'P 1'
#
loop_
_entity.id
_entity.type
_entity.pdbx_description
1 polymer ?
#
loop_
_entity_poly.entity_id
_entity_poly.type
_entity_poly.pdbx_seq_one_letter_code
_entity_poly.pdbx_strand_id
1 'polypeptide(L)'
;MKNILKLSIVCLVMLAVNVSCSKPEPDSAMIKMQVPVLHEDGEYKLTVVEVPRPKSMETLESDFVNFKYYVGSDDIKYNRRDGKFRIDGESPNFEFVKKGDVYIPAGQIESLEAATMYYLMYSLKQKMSALNWNFDNYWPRRIVLHSVPSKNNAFYSAGGDYFGMVVYEEKYIPATINADVWYHEAFHSIYYHAYANQLNQNSNTYNPLTKMLFANDGLAIAKMDSVKTYNEGFSDLFAFLMTGSTEIMNHFARGHSSYRNFSEKPKSYAPFSDTNYVSEDHFYIMGSYFAKSFLAIQMEKYGLEFSEVSQLSEDIRNEILKEALRFLTEDVFTDIYLENDGSVEASIKVLNQYRNEVLGKESTELHFYSSDPEAMKNAKPQSILEEFTSVSEDGSFLEVKNEK
;
A
#
# COMPACT_ATOMS: atom_id res chain seq x y z
N MET A 1 53.64 22.77 -51.98
CA MET A 1 52.29 23.39 -51.91
C MET A 1 51.09 22.42 -52.03
N LYS A 2 51.25 21.09 -51.91
CA LYS A 2 50.11 20.13 -51.94
C LYS A 2 49.79 19.45 -50.60
N ASN A 3 50.54 19.74 -49.53
CA ASN A 3 50.37 19.10 -48.22
C ASN A 3 49.82 20.02 -47.12
N ILE A 4 49.56 21.31 -47.40
CA ILE A 4 48.94 22.24 -46.44
C ILE A 4 47.41 22.20 -46.55
N LEU A 5 46.85 21.72 -47.68
CA LEU A 5 45.40 21.67 -47.90
C LEU A 5 44.69 20.47 -47.22
N LYS A 6 45.45 19.46 -46.75
CA LYS A 6 44.86 18.27 -46.08
C LYS A 6 44.72 18.42 -44.58
N LEU A 7 45.39 19.39 -43.95
CA LEU A 7 45.29 19.60 -42.49
C LEU A 7 44.09 20.47 -42.10
N SER A 8 43.57 21.29 -43.02
CA SER A 8 42.43 22.18 -42.77
C SER A 8 41.07 21.47 -42.80
N ILE A 9 40.97 20.29 -43.44
CA ILE A 9 39.72 19.51 -43.51
C ILE A 9 39.54 18.63 -42.27
N VAL A 10 40.62 18.21 -41.62
CA VAL A 10 40.54 17.40 -40.38
C VAL A 10 40.14 18.24 -39.16
N CYS A 11 40.49 19.54 -39.13
CA CYS A 11 40.01 20.44 -38.08
C CYS A 11 38.56 20.92 -38.30
N LEU A 12 38.06 20.96 -39.55
CA LEU A 12 36.67 21.38 -39.81
C LEU A 12 35.65 20.25 -39.55
N VAL A 13 36.06 18.98 -39.65
CA VAL A 13 35.19 17.82 -39.34
C VAL A 13 35.11 17.55 -37.83
N MET A 14 36.08 18.01 -37.04
CA MET A 14 36.04 17.96 -35.56
C MET A 14 35.18 19.07 -34.93
N LEU A 15 34.87 20.14 -35.67
CA LEU A 15 33.96 21.22 -35.24
C LEU A 15 32.51 21.02 -35.68
N ALA A 16 32.22 19.92 -36.39
CA ALA A 16 30.87 19.54 -36.82
C ALA A 16 30.30 18.34 -36.03
N VAL A 17 30.94 17.96 -34.92
CA VAL A 17 30.20 17.32 -33.82
C VAL A 17 29.40 18.44 -33.17
N ASN A 18 28.27 18.76 -33.79
CA ASN A 18 27.19 19.41 -33.08
C ASN A 18 26.88 18.48 -31.91
N VAL A 19 27.47 18.80 -30.77
CA VAL A 19 26.79 18.73 -29.49
C VAL A 19 25.49 19.47 -29.74
N SER A 20 24.50 18.71 -30.20
CA SER A 20 23.12 19.07 -29.95
C SER A 20 23.05 19.08 -28.44
N CYS A 21 23.36 20.25 -27.86
CA CYS A 21 22.75 20.68 -26.62
C CYS A 21 21.26 20.64 -26.92
N SER A 22 20.68 19.45 -26.82
CA SER A 22 19.29 19.30 -26.50
C SER A 22 19.11 20.24 -25.32
N LYS A 23 18.35 21.32 -25.54
CA LYS A 23 17.87 22.17 -24.46
C LYS A 23 17.46 21.21 -23.35
N PRO A 24 17.84 21.46 -22.07
CA PRO A 24 17.32 20.65 -20.98
C PRO A 24 15.81 20.56 -21.22
N GLU A 25 15.34 19.35 -21.53
CA GLU A 25 13.91 19.17 -21.71
C GLU A 25 13.31 19.59 -20.38
N PRO A 26 12.22 20.36 -20.40
CA PRO A 26 11.64 20.89 -19.17
C PRO A 26 11.41 19.74 -18.18
N ASP A 27 11.58 20.01 -16.89
CA ASP A 27 11.35 19.05 -15.80
C ASP A 27 9.92 18.43 -15.82
N SER A 28 9.03 18.96 -16.67
CA SER A 28 7.69 18.43 -16.96
C SER A 28 7.62 17.43 -18.13
N ALA A 29 8.73 17.05 -18.76
CA ALA A 29 8.73 16.13 -19.88
C ALA A 29 8.44 14.70 -19.42
N MET A 30 7.54 14.00 -20.10
CA MET A 30 7.31 12.57 -19.89
C MET A 30 8.45 11.75 -20.52
N ILE A 31 8.84 10.66 -19.88
CA ILE A 31 9.80 9.68 -20.40
C ILE A 31 9.16 8.30 -20.41
N LYS A 32 9.68 7.42 -21.27
CA LYS A 32 9.31 6.00 -21.28
C LYS A 32 10.27 5.19 -20.45
N MET A 33 9.75 4.35 -19.57
CA MET A 33 10.51 3.46 -18.71
C MET A 33 9.97 2.04 -18.84
N GLN A 34 10.84 1.03 -18.83
CA GLN A 34 10.40 -0.37 -18.82
C GLN A 34 10.38 -0.91 -17.39
N VAL A 35 9.21 -1.31 -16.90
CA VAL A 35 9.02 -1.83 -15.52
C VAL A 35 8.11 -3.06 -15.53
N PRO A 36 8.23 -3.98 -14.56
CA PRO A 36 7.24 -5.03 -14.35
C PRO A 36 5.91 -4.41 -13.92
N VAL A 37 4.83 -4.83 -14.57
CA VAL A 37 3.45 -4.46 -14.23
C VAL A 37 2.62 -5.74 -14.19
N LEU A 38 1.69 -5.85 -13.24
CA LEU A 38 0.71 -6.93 -13.21
C LEU A 38 -0.34 -6.70 -14.30
N HIS A 39 -0.54 -7.68 -15.18
CA HIS A 39 -1.54 -7.63 -16.25
C HIS A 39 -2.84 -8.33 -15.82
N GLU A 40 -3.91 -8.14 -16.59
CA GLU A 40 -5.24 -8.72 -16.33
C GLU A 40 -5.25 -10.26 -16.27
N ASP A 41 -4.25 -10.92 -16.88
CA ASP A 41 -4.08 -12.36 -16.82
C ASP A 41 -3.38 -12.85 -15.53
N GLY A 42 -3.11 -11.94 -14.59
CA GLY A 42 -2.46 -12.25 -13.32
C GLY A 42 -0.94 -12.43 -13.43
N GLU A 43 -0.35 -12.17 -14.61
CA GLU A 43 1.09 -12.28 -14.81
C GLU A 43 1.79 -10.92 -14.80
N TYR A 44 2.98 -10.87 -14.19
CA TYR A 44 3.86 -9.70 -14.29
C TYR A 44 4.57 -9.69 -15.63
N LYS A 45 4.45 -8.59 -16.38
CA LYS A 45 5.13 -8.41 -17.67
C LYS A 45 5.89 -7.11 -17.70
N LEU A 46 7.08 -7.16 -18.31
CA LEU A 46 7.86 -5.95 -18.58
C LEU A 46 7.11 -5.07 -19.58
N THR A 47 6.63 -3.94 -19.07
CA THR A 47 5.76 -3.01 -19.78
C THR A 47 6.48 -1.68 -19.91
N VAL A 48 6.35 -1.04 -21.09
CA VAL A 48 6.82 0.33 -21.27
C VAL A 48 5.75 1.28 -20.76
N VAL A 49 6.05 2.01 -19.70
CA VAL A 49 5.17 2.98 -19.05
C VAL A 49 5.68 4.39 -19.28
N GLU A 50 4.78 5.38 -19.24
CA GLU A 50 5.14 6.80 -19.29
C GLU A 50 5.11 7.40 -17.89
N VAL A 51 6.21 8.04 -17.49
CA VAL A 51 6.37 8.70 -16.19
C VAL A 51 6.99 10.08 -16.37
N PRO A 52 6.82 11.02 -15.43
CA PRO A 52 7.52 12.30 -15.48
C PRO A 52 9.02 12.05 -15.42
N ARG A 53 9.79 12.91 -16.08
CA ARG A 53 11.24 12.88 -15.99
C ARG A 53 11.67 13.18 -14.55
N PRO A 54 12.43 12.28 -13.89
CA PRO A 54 13.06 12.63 -12.63
C PRO A 54 14.16 13.68 -12.86
N LYS A 55 14.52 14.42 -11.81
CA LYS A 55 15.64 15.37 -11.83
C LYS A 55 16.96 14.71 -12.27
N SER A 56 17.14 13.45 -11.87
CA SER A 56 18.23 12.60 -12.33
C SER A 56 17.74 11.16 -12.46
N MET A 57 18.17 10.46 -13.50
CA MET A 57 17.93 9.02 -13.63
C MET A 57 18.69 8.22 -12.58
N GLU A 58 19.82 8.74 -12.08
CA GLU A 58 20.65 8.07 -11.07
C GLU A 58 19.97 8.04 -9.70
N THR A 59 19.13 9.02 -9.37
CA THR A 59 18.47 9.09 -8.06
C THR A 59 16.97 8.89 -8.11
N LEU A 60 16.38 8.97 -9.32
CA LEU A 60 14.94 9.03 -9.56
C LEU A 60 14.20 10.08 -8.71
N GLU A 61 14.88 11.16 -8.32
CA GLU A 61 14.27 12.21 -7.51
C GLU A 61 13.21 12.98 -8.30
N SER A 62 12.03 13.18 -7.70
CA SER A 62 10.92 13.96 -8.24
C SER A 62 10.20 14.75 -7.15
N ASP A 63 9.10 15.42 -7.51
CA ASP A 63 8.19 16.08 -6.58
C ASP A 63 7.34 15.09 -5.75
N PHE A 64 7.23 13.83 -6.18
CA PHE A 64 6.45 12.78 -5.50
C PHE A 64 7.29 11.64 -4.92
N VAL A 65 8.57 11.51 -5.29
CA VAL A 65 9.47 10.46 -4.80
C VAL A 65 10.88 10.99 -4.55
N ASN A 66 11.50 10.52 -3.47
CA ASN A 66 12.87 10.78 -3.05
C ASN A 66 13.41 9.52 -2.37
N PHE A 67 14.25 8.76 -3.08
CA PHE A 67 14.86 7.55 -2.55
C PHE A 67 16.05 7.87 -1.65
N LYS A 68 16.17 7.09 -0.57
CA LYS A 68 17.24 7.16 0.43
C LYS A 68 17.67 5.75 0.83
N TYR A 69 18.96 5.53 1.00
CA TYR A 69 19.45 4.33 1.68
C TYR A 69 19.32 4.51 3.19
N TYR A 70 18.94 3.43 3.86
CA TYR A 70 19.06 3.31 5.31
C TYR A 70 20.47 2.82 5.66
N VAL A 71 21.26 3.63 6.36
CA VAL A 71 22.60 3.21 6.83
C VAL A 71 22.64 2.98 8.34
N GLY A 72 21.48 2.87 8.99
CA GLY A 72 21.33 2.51 10.40
C GLY A 72 20.63 3.57 11.25
N SER A 73 20.61 3.36 12.57
CA SER A 73 19.91 4.21 13.54
C SER A 73 20.39 5.66 13.57
N ASP A 74 21.63 5.92 13.13
CA ASP A 74 22.26 7.24 13.21
C ASP A 74 21.71 8.23 12.17
N ASP A 75 21.06 7.72 11.12
CA ASP A 75 20.44 8.53 10.07
C ASP A 75 19.00 8.95 10.41
N ILE A 76 18.37 8.31 11.41
CA ILE A 76 17.06 8.70 11.93
C ILE A 76 17.25 9.67 13.11
N LYS A 77 17.26 10.97 12.81
CA LYS A 77 17.44 12.02 13.82
C LYS A 77 16.09 12.57 14.26
N TYR A 78 15.77 12.42 15.54
CA TYR A 78 14.61 13.11 16.12
C TYR A 78 14.88 14.62 16.23
N ASN A 79 14.10 15.42 15.51
CA ASN A 79 14.15 16.86 15.64
C ASN A 79 13.18 17.30 16.75
N ARG A 80 13.74 17.77 17.87
CA ARG A 80 12.97 18.23 19.03
C ARG A 80 12.14 19.49 18.79
N ARG A 81 12.42 20.25 17.73
CA ARG A 81 11.77 21.54 17.44
C ARG A 81 10.41 21.36 16.78
N ASP A 82 10.32 20.41 15.85
CA ASP A 82 9.10 20.07 15.12
C ASP A 82 8.50 18.73 15.58
N GLY A 83 9.20 18.00 16.47
CA GLY A 83 8.75 16.73 17.01
C GLY A 83 8.80 15.58 16.02
N LYS A 84 9.51 15.73 14.89
CA LYS A 84 9.53 14.75 13.79
C LYS A 84 10.86 14.03 13.68
N PHE A 85 10.83 12.76 13.26
CA PHE A 85 12.04 12.07 12.86
C PHE A 85 12.44 12.50 11.44
N ARG A 86 13.72 12.83 11.26
CA ARG A 86 14.33 13.16 9.98
C ARG A 86 15.21 12.00 9.57
N ILE A 87 15.16 11.68 8.29
CA ILE A 87 16.01 10.63 7.70
C ILE A 87 17.01 11.32 6.81
N ASP A 88 18.25 11.39 7.27
CA ASP A 88 19.38 11.97 6.54
C ASP A 88 20.20 10.84 5.90
N GLY A 89 19.61 10.14 4.93
CA GLY A 89 20.29 9.05 4.21
C GLY A 89 21.03 9.53 2.96
N GLU A 90 22.00 8.73 2.51
CA GLU A 90 22.59 8.86 1.18
C GLU A 90 21.54 8.55 0.11
N SER A 91 21.59 9.27 -1.02
CA SER A 91 20.75 8.94 -2.17
C SER A 91 21.35 7.75 -2.91
N PRO A 92 20.53 6.77 -3.31
CA PRO A 92 21.01 5.63 -4.09
C PRO A 92 21.48 6.06 -5.47
N ASN A 93 22.28 5.20 -6.10
CA ASN A 93 22.71 5.35 -7.49
C ASN A 93 22.16 4.20 -8.33
N PHE A 94 21.09 4.49 -9.06
CA PHE A 94 20.41 3.56 -9.94
C PHE A 94 20.99 3.59 -11.34
N GLU A 95 21.05 2.42 -11.97
CA GLU A 95 21.63 2.25 -13.29
C GLU A 95 20.54 2.03 -14.34
N PHE A 96 20.63 2.74 -15.47
CA PHE A 96 19.70 2.62 -16.59
C PHE A 96 20.45 2.56 -17.92
N VAL A 97 19.98 1.70 -18.82
CA VAL A 97 20.38 1.70 -20.23
C VAL A 97 19.26 2.31 -21.07
N LYS A 98 19.61 3.21 -21.99
CA LYS A 98 18.65 3.79 -22.93
C LYS A 98 18.65 3.02 -24.24
N LYS A 99 17.49 2.48 -24.65
CA LYS A 99 17.29 1.80 -25.94
C LYS A 99 16.20 2.54 -26.73
N GLY A 100 16.62 3.36 -27.69
CA GLY A 100 15.72 4.29 -28.36
C GLY A 100 15.28 5.41 -27.40
N ASP A 101 13.97 5.58 -27.22
CA ASP A 101 13.36 6.54 -26.28
C ASP A 101 13.01 5.92 -24.91
N VAL A 102 13.28 4.62 -24.72
CA VAL A 102 12.94 3.88 -23.49
C VAL A 102 14.16 3.74 -22.57
N TYR A 103 13.97 4.08 -21.30
CA TYR A 103 14.90 3.80 -20.21
C TYR A 103 14.61 2.41 -19.62
N ILE A 104 15.62 1.55 -19.58
CA ILE A 104 15.53 0.18 -19.08
C ILE A 104 16.43 0.07 -17.84
N PRO A 105 15.89 -0.30 -16.66
CA PRO A 105 16.71 -0.54 -15.48
C PRO A 105 17.80 -1.57 -15.78
N ALA A 106 19.01 -1.32 -15.31
CA ALA A 106 20.18 -2.16 -15.51
C ALA A 106 20.97 -2.30 -14.21
N GLY A 107 21.99 -3.16 -14.23
CA GLY A 107 22.84 -3.40 -13.08
C GLY A 107 22.13 -4.26 -12.04
N GLN A 108 21.89 -3.67 -10.87
CA GLN A 108 21.36 -4.36 -9.70
C GLN A 108 19.82 -4.41 -9.70
N ILE A 109 19.23 -5.34 -8.93
CA ILE A 109 17.77 -5.51 -8.85
C ILE A 109 17.10 -4.25 -8.30
N GLU A 110 17.80 -3.50 -7.45
CA GLU A 110 17.38 -2.25 -6.84
C GLU A 110 16.99 -1.19 -7.88
N SER A 111 17.65 -1.14 -9.04
CA SER A 111 17.27 -0.24 -10.14
C SER A 111 15.88 -0.58 -10.69
N LEU A 112 15.57 -1.87 -10.82
CA LEU A 112 14.26 -2.36 -11.29
C LEU A 112 13.18 -2.08 -10.25
N GLU A 113 13.47 -2.35 -8.98
CA GLU A 113 12.58 -2.06 -7.88
C GLU A 113 12.26 -0.55 -7.82
N ALA A 114 13.28 0.30 -7.81
CA ALA A 114 13.11 1.76 -7.74
C ALA A 114 12.36 2.33 -8.95
N ALA A 115 12.64 1.83 -10.15
CA ALA A 115 11.87 2.18 -11.35
C ALA A 115 10.39 1.82 -11.21
N THR A 116 10.09 0.63 -10.69
CA THR A 116 8.72 0.15 -10.48
C THR A 116 8.01 0.98 -9.41
N MET A 117 8.67 1.22 -8.27
CA MET A 117 8.18 2.09 -7.20
C MET A 117 7.87 3.50 -7.73
N TYR A 118 8.79 4.08 -8.51
CA TYR A 118 8.60 5.40 -9.11
C TYR A 118 7.34 5.46 -9.98
N TYR A 119 7.14 4.43 -10.82
CA TYR A 119 5.92 4.29 -11.62
C TYR A 119 4.66 4.14 -10.77
N LEU A 120 4.65 3.26 -9.77
CA LEU A 120 3.48 3.02 -8.91
C LEU A 120 3.09 4.28 -8.12
N MET A 121 4.07 5.00 -7.58
CA MET A 121 3.86 6.26 -6.87
C MET A 121 3.30 7.35 -7.81
N TYR A 122 3.77 7.40 -9.05
CA TYR A 122 3.22 8.30 -10.05
C TYR A 122 1.77 7.95 -10.45
N SER A 123 1.51 6.66 -10.70
CA SER A 123 0.18 6.15 -11.03
C SER A 123 -0.83 6.47 -9.94
N LEU A 124 -0.45 6.25 -8.67
CA LEU A 124 -1.26 6.63 -7.52
C LEU A 124 -1.49 8.14 -7.46
N LYS A 125 -0.46 8.98 -7.64
CA LYS A 125 -0.64 10.44 -7.71
C LYS A 125 -1.64 10.85 -8.80
N GLN A 126 -1.56 10.27 -10.00
CA GLN A 126 -2.50 10.54 -11.08
C GLN A 126 -3.93 10.16 -10.70
N LYS A 127 -4.12 8.95 -10.17
CA LYS A 127 -5.44 8.45 -9.78
C LYS A 127 -6.06 9.31 -8.69
N MET A 128 -5.31 9.68 -7.66
CA MET A 128 -5.81 10.53 -6.58
C MET A 128 -6.13 11.95 -7.05
N SER A 129 -5.32 12.49 -7.97
CA SER A 129 -5.60 13.79 -8.61
C SER A 129 -6.89 13.75 -9.43
N ALA A 130 -7.16 12.64 -10.16
CA ALA A 130 -8.40 12.45 -10.91
C ALA A 130 -9.64 12.38 -10.02
N LEU A 131 -9.47 11.98 -8.74
CA LEU A 131 -10.54 11.97 -7.74
C LEU A 131 -10.70 13.33 -7.03
N ASN A 132 -9.97 14.37 -7.43
CA ASN A 132 -9.89 15.68 -6.76
C ASN A 132 -9.46 15.59 -5.29
N TRP A 133 -8.73 14.54 -4.92
CA TRP A 133 -8.22 14.40 -3.56
C TRP A 133 -6.82 15.01 -3.51
N ASN A 134 -6.64 16.09 -2.73
CA ASN A 134 -5.40 16.86 -2.72
C ASN A 134 -4.26 16.08 -2.05
N PHE A 135 -3.56 15.32 -2.86
CA PHE A 135 -2.55 14.36 -2.44
C PHE A 135 -1.28 15.00 -1.86
N ASP A 136 -0.96 16.24 -2.24
CA ASP A 136 0.35 16.85 -1.97
C ASP A 136 0.60 17.10 -0.47
N ASN A 137 -0.45 17.15 0.36
CA ASN A 137 -0.36 17.35 1.81
C ASN A 137 -0.27 16.04 2.61
N TYR A 138 -0.60 14.90 2.00
CA TYR A 138 -0.73 13.60 2.68
C TYR A 138 0.35 12.61 2.23
N TRP A 139 1.32 13.07 1.43
CA TRP A 139 2.24 12.19 0.71
C TRP A 139 3.67 12.19 1.26
N PRO A 140 4.16 11.05 1.76
CA PRO A 140 5.56 10.87 2.08
C PRO A 140 6.30 10.77 0.76
N ARG A 141 7.06 11.81 0.43
CA ARG A 141 7.93 11.75 -0.73
C ARG A 141 9.08 10.75 -0.53
N ARG A 142 9.39 10.39 0.71
CA ARG A 142 10.59 9.62 1.05
C ARG A 142 10.33 8.13 1.00
N ILE A 143 11.17 7.42 0.25
CA ILE A 143 11.25 5.96 0.22
C ILE A 143 12.62 5.57 0.73
N VAL A 144 12.66 4.77 1.78
CA VAL A 144 13.88 4.30 2.44
C VAL A 144 14.10 2.85 2.07
N LEU A 145 15.21 2.59 1.37
CA LEU A 145 15.63 1.27 0.96
C LEU A 145 16.42 0.59 2.09
N HIS A 146 16.20 -0.71 2.28
CA HIS A 146 16.87 -1.59 3.26
C HIS A 146 16.61 -1.18 4.73
N SER A 147 15.37 -0.83 5.05
CA SER A 147 15.02 -0.04 6.25
C SER A 147 15.08 -0.75 7.61
N VAL A 148 15.19 -2.08 7.70
CA VAL A 148 15.33 -2.85 8.96
C VAL A 148 15.69 -4.31 8.64
N PRO A 149 16.17 -5.12 9.61
CA PRO A 149 16.50 -6.53 9.40
C PRO A 149 15.29 -7.49 9.35
N SER A 150 14.06 -7.01 9.08
CA SER A 150 12.99 -7.93 8.68
C SER A 150 13.27 -8.45 7.26
N LYS A 151 12.44 -9.35 6.73
CA LYS A 151 12.62 -9.92 5.38
C LYS A 151 11.33 -9.76 4.59
N ASN A 152 11.45 -9.46 3.30
CA ASN A 152 10.32 -9.42 2.35
C ASN A 152 9.09 -8.69 2.94
N ASN A 153 9.25 -7.41 3.28
CA ASN A 153 8.16 -6.59 3.83
C ASN A 153 8.23 -5.15 3.30
N ALA A 154 7.11 -4.46 3.36
CA ALA A 154 7.02 -3.01 3.21
C ALA A 154 6.35 -2.43 4.47
N PHE A 155 6.57 -1.15 4.74
CA PHE A 155 5.80 -0.46 5.77
C PHE A 155 5.79 1.04 5.52
N TYR A 156 4.72 1.72 5.93
CA TYR A 156 4.73 3.15 6.16
C TYR A 156 5.08 3.48 7.62
N SER A 157 6.04 4.38 7.82
CA SER A 157 6.37 4.89 9.15
C SER A 157 5.81 6.29 9.37
N ALA A 158 4.75 6.38 10.15
CA ALA A 158 4.14 7.67 10.54
C ALA A 158 5.11 8.62 11.26
N GLY A 159 5.97 8.10 12.15
CA GLY A 159 6.90 8.93 12.93
C GLY A 159 7.99 9.58 12.08
N GLY A 160 8.46 8.87 11.06
CA GLY A 160 9.48 9.37 10.13
C GLY A 160 8.91 9.94 8.84
N ASP A 161 7.61 9.75 8.56
CA ASP A 161 6.92 10.13 7.33
C ASP A 161 7.68 9.63 6.08
N TYR A 162 7.80 8.30 5.97
CA TYR A 162 8.46 7.60 4.88
C TYR A 162 7.90 6.19 4.66
N PHE A 163 8.08 5.66 3.45
CA PHE A 163 7.89 4.25 3.12
C PHE A 163 9.21 3.49 3.31
N GLY A 164 9.22 2.45 4.12
CA GLY A 164 10.36 1.58 4.34
C GLY A 164 10.23 0.31 3.52
N MET A 165 11.29 -0.01 2.78
CA MET A 165 11.39 -1.25 2.01
C MET A 165 12.47 -2.15 2.59
N VAL A 166 12.11 -3.42 2.74
CA VAL A 166 12.94 -4.42 3.36
C VAL A 166 13.51 -5.32 2.27
N VAL A 167 14.76 -5.77 2.46
CA VAL A 167 15.52 -6.53 1.46
C VAL A 167 14.72 -7.74 0.97
N TYR A 168 14.67 -7.85 -0.35
CA TYR A 168 14.10 -8.97 -1.07
C TYR A 168 14.89 -10.26 -0.83
N GLU A 169 14.21 -11.37 -0.55
CA GLU A 169 14.80 -12.69 -0.60
C GLU A 169 14.40 -13.37 -1.92
N GLU A 170 15.37 -13.92 -2.65
CA GLU A 170 15.28 -14.53 -4.02
C GLU A 170 14.18 -15.60 -4.23
N LYS A 171 13.37 -15.90 -3.21
CA LYS A 171 12.31 -16.91 -3.22
C LYS A 171 10.93 -16.38 -3.63
N TYR A 172 10.70 -15.07 -3.64
CA TYR A 172 9.36 -14.49 -3.85
C TYR A 172 9.33 -13.44 -4.97
N ILE A 173 8.20 -12.77 -5.18
CA ILE A 173 8.20 -11.50 -5.91
C ILE A 173 8.55 -10.38 -4.91
N PRO A 174 9.48 -9.48 -5.22
CA PRO A 174 9.80 -8.36 -4.33
C PRO A 174 8.56 -7.54 -3.95
N ALA A 175 8.44 -7.16 -2.68
CA ALA A 175 7.36 -6.29 -2.18
C ALA A 175 7.25 -5.01 -3.00
N THR A 176 8.42 -4.49 -3.36
CA THR A 176 8.68 -3.28 -4.14
C THR A 176 8.04 -3.28 -5.51
N ILE A 177 7.74 -4.45 -6.10
CA ILE A 177 7.11 -4.53 -7.43
C ILE A 177 5.61 -4.85 -7.37
N ASN A 178 5.05 -5.12 -6.18
CA ASN A 178 3.64 -5.42 -6.01
C ASN A 178 2.82 -4.15 -5.77
N ALA A 179 1.92 -3.83 -6.71
CA ALA A 179 1.06 -2.65 -6.62
C ALA A 179 0.12 -2.67 -5.40
N ASP A 180 -0.40 -3.85 -5.02
CA ASP A 180 -1.28 -3.98 -3.87
C ASP A 180 -0.56 -3.59 -2.58
N VAL A 181 0.71 -4.00 -2.43
CA VAL A 181 1.56 -3.63 -1.28
C VAL A 181 1.76 -2.12 -1.24
N TRP A 182 2.12 -1.51 -2.37
CA TRP A 182 2.35 -0.06 -2.43
C TRP A 182 1.11 0.76 -2.08
N TYR A 183 -0.05 0.36 -2.60
CA TYR A 183 -1.28 1.08 -2.34
C TYR A 183 -1.79 0.85 -0.91
N HIS A 184 -1.59 -0.35 -0.37
CA HIS A 184 -1.82 -0.63 1.05
C HIS A 184 -0.97 0.28 1.94
N GLU A 185 0.35 0.34 1.72
CA GLU A 185 1.21 1.21 2.53
C GLU A 185 0.89 2.69 2.34
N ALA A 186 0.60 3.11 1.10
CA ALA A 186 0.19 4.47 0.80
C ALA A 186 -1.06 4.89 1.59
N PHE A 187 -2.01 3.97 1.77
CA PHE A 187 -3.19 4.23 2.57
C PHE A 187 -2.86 4.55 4.03
N HIS A 188 -1.90 3.86 4.64
CA HIS A 188 -1.48 4.19 6.01
C HIS A 188 -0.97 5.62 6.14
N SER A 189 -0.33 6.14 5.09
CA SER A 189 0.08 7.54 5.07
C SER A 189 -1.10 8.49 4.94
N ILE A 190 -2.03 8.20 4.03
CA ILE A 190 -3.29 8.92 3.88
C ILE A 190 -4.02 8.97 5.22
N TYR A 191 -4.23 7.83 5.85
CA TYR A 191 -4.85 7.68 7.15
C TYR A 191 -4.14 8.51 8.22
N TYR A 192 -2.82 8.44 8.29
CA TYR A 192 -2.04 9.20 9.27
C TYR A 192 -2.22 10.71 9.11
N HIS A 193 -2.08 11.25 7.90
CA HIS A 193 -2.13 12.68 7.68
C HIS A 193 -3.56 13.24 7.65
N ALA A 194 -4.53 12.45 7.17
CA ALA A 194 -5.94 12.84 7.09
C ALA A 194 -6.64 12.78 8.46
N TYR A 195 -6.31 11.79 9.28
CA TYR A 195 -7.01 11.54 10.53
C TYR A 195 -6.09 11.61 11.76
N ALA A 196 -5.08 10.74 11.86
CA ALA A 196 -4.32 10.58 13.10
C ALA A 196 -3.54 11.85 13.52
N ASN A 197 -3.01 12.59 12.56
CA ASN A 197 -2.29 13.84 12.80
C ASN A 197 -3.23 14.97 13.23
N GLN A 198 -4.48 14.99 12.77
CA GLN A 198 -5.47 15.98 13.19
C GLN A 198 -5.87 15.80 14.66
N LEU A 199 -6.02 14.55 15.11
CA LEU A 199 -6.22 14.24 16.54
C LEU A 199 -5.07 14.78 17.41
N ASN A 200 -3.84 14.73 16.90
CA ASN A 200 -2.66 15.22 17.62
C ASN A 200 -2.59 16.76 17.70
N GLN A 201 -3.12 17.49 16.70
CA GLN A 201 -3.04 18.95 16.63
C GLN A 201 -4.15 19.66 17.44
N ASN A 202 -5.34 19.05 17.54
CA ASN A 202 -6.48 19.65 18.24
C ASN A 202 -6.43 19.48 19.77
N SER A 203 -5.51 18.67 20.29
CA SER A 203 -5.30 18.53 21.73
C SER A 203 -4.26 19.54 22.26
N ASN A 204 -4.70 20.72 22.71
CA ASN A 204 -3.86 21.67 23.48
C ASN A 204 -3.38 21.10 24.84
N THR A 205 -3.87 19.92 25.21
CA THR A 205 -3.37 19.10 26.31
C THR A 205 -2.56 17.95 25.73
N TYR A 206 -1.27 17.89 26.08
CA TYR A 206 -0.45 16.68 26.20
C TYR A 206 -1.08 15.43 25.54
N ASN A 207 -0.88 15.35 24.22
CA ASN A 207 -1.27 14.35 23.22
C ASN A 207 -1.88 13.04 23.78
N PRO A 208 -3.15 12.71 23.44
CA PRO A 208 -3.78 11.43 23.77
C PRO A 208 -3.02 10.21 23.26
N LEU A 209 -2.52 10.22 22.02
CA LEU A 209 -1.70 9.18 21.41
C LEU A 209 -0.34 8.97 22.12
N THR A 210 0.28 10.02 22.64
CA THR A 210 1.55 9.94 23.40
C THR A 210 1.33 9.77 24.89
N LYS A 211 0.19 10.18 25.48
CA LYS A 211 -0.27 9.61 26.75
C LYS A 211 -0.58 8.13 26.58
N MET A 212 -1.18 7.68 25.48
CA MET A 212 -1.53 6.28 25.14
C MET A 212 -0.32 5.38 24.91
N LEU A 213 0.73 5.86 24.24
CA LEU A 213 2.02 5.13 24.12
C LEU A 213 2.73 4.97 25.49
N PHE A 214 2.33 5.75 26.49
CA PHE A 214 2.93 5.75 27.84
C PHE A 214 1.91 5.50 28.98
N ALA A 215 0.66 5.16 28.68
CA ALA A 215 -0.39 4.92 29.66
C ALA A 215 -0.68 3.42 29.70
N ASN A 216 -0.48 2.83 30.87
CA ASN A 216 -0.87 1.45 31.19
C ASN A 216 -2.40 1.34 31.40
N ASP A 217 -3.22 1.94 30.54
CA ASP A 217 -4.68 1.84 30.58
C ASP A 217 -5.16 0.87 29.50
N GLY A 218 -5.68 -0.29 29.93
CA GLY A 218 -6.10 -1.38 29.03
C GLY A 218 -7.19 -0.96 28.04
N LEU A 219 -8.06 -0.02 28.40
CA LEU A 219 -9.11 0.48 27.49
C LEU A 219 -8.53 1.34 26.36
N ALA A 220 -7.51 2.15 26.69
CA ALA A 220 -6.86 3.00 25.70
C ALA A 220 -6.05 2.17 24.69
N ILE A 221 -5.45 1.07 25.15
CA ILE A 221 -4.76 0.08 24.30
C ILE A 221 -5.78 -0.63 23.38
N ALA A 222 -6.88 -1.14 23.93
CA ALA A 222 -7.91 -1.83 23.15
C ALA A 222 -8.51 -0.94 22.04
N LYS A 223 -8.86 0.32 22.36
CA LYS A 223 -9.33 1.29 21.35
C LYS A 223 -8.30 1.56 20.26
N MET A 224 -7.02 1.60 20.60
CA MET A 224 -5.94 1.78 19.63
C MET A 224 -5.80 0.58 18.71
N ASP A 225 -5.92 -0.62 19.26
CA ASP A 225 -5.83 -1.86 18.48
C ASP A 225 -7.02 -1.98 17.51
N SER A 226 -8.23 -1.57 17.90
CA SER A 226 -9.37 -1.49 16.98
C SER A 226 -9.15 -0.46 15.86
N VAL A 227 -8.66 0.74 16.19
CA VAL A 227 -8.40 1.76 15.17
C VAL A 227 -7.33 1.32 14.17
N LYS A 228 -6.25 0.69 14.65
CA LYS A 228 -5.23 0.08 13.80
C LYS A 228 -5.82 -1.05 12.95
N THR A 229 -6.68 -1.88 13.52
CA THR A 229 -7.37 -2.99 12.85
C THR A 229 -8.14 -2.47 11.64
N TYR A 230 -8.91 -1.40 11.80
CA TYR A 230 -9.65 -0.80 10.68
C TYR A 230 -8.74 -0.15 9.66
N ASN A 231 -7.68 0.55 10.10
CA ASN A 231 -6.69 1.13 9.19
C ASN A 231 -6.15 0.06 8.22
N GLU A 232 -5.87 -1.16 8.70
CA GLU A 232 -5.30 -2.22 7.87
C GLU A 232 -6.31 -2.89 6.96
N GLY A 233 -7.54 -3.10 7.46
CA GLY A 233 -8.65 -3.51 6.60
C GLY A 233 -8.92 -2.52 5.46
N PHE A 234 -8.90 -1.22 5.76
CA PHE A 234 -9.08 -0.19 4.73
C PHE A 234 -7.87 -0.05 3.82
N SER A 235 -6.64 -0.29 4.28
CA SER A 235 -5.48 -0.37 3.39
C SER A 235 -5.64 -1.47 2.36
N ASP A 236 -6.12 -2.65 2.76
CA ASP A 236 -6.43 -3.75 1.84
C ASP A 236 -7.58 -3.39 0.87
N LEU A 237 -8.64 -2.75 1.36
CA LEU A 237 -9.73 -2.26 0.51
C LEU A 237 -9.25 -1.20 -0.48
N PHE A 238 -8.39 -0.28 -0.03
CA PHE A 238 -7.82 0.76 -0.88
C PHE A 238 -6.97 0.14 -1.99
N ALA A 239 -6.12 -0.83 -1.66
CA ALA A 239 -5.37 -1.61 -2.65
C ALA A 239 -6.30 -2.26 -3.68
N PHE A 240 -7.37 -2.94 -3.24
CA PHE A 240 -8.39 -3.51 -4.12
C PHE A 240 -9.04 -2.48 -5.05
N LEU A 241 -9.49 -1.34 -4.51
CA LEU A 241 -10.15 -0.30 -5.32
C LEU A 241 -9.18 0.33 -6.33
N MET A 242 -7.90 0.38 -5.98
CA MET A 242 -6.84 0.90 -6.83
C MET A 242 -6.46 -0.06 -7.96
N THR A 243 -6.27 -1.35 -7.69
CA THR A 243 -5.79 -2.36 -8.66
C THR A 243 -6.91 -3.13 -9.35
N GLY A 244 -8.06 -3.30 -8.69
CA GLY A 244 -9.11 -4.24 -9.10
C GLY A 244 -8.80 -5.70 -8.72
N SER A 245 -7.64 -5.98 -8.10
CA SER A 245 -7.26 -7.33 -7.68
C SER A 245 -8.09 -7.76 -6.47
N THR A 246 -8.88 -8.83 -6.61
CA THR A 246 -9.62 -9.37 -5.46
C THR A 246 -8.72 -10.14 -4.51
N GLU A 247 -7.56 -10.64 -4.96
CA GLU A 247 -6.63 -11.43 -4.16
C GLU A 247 -5.45 -10.58 -3.69
N ILE A 248 -5.71 -9.73 -2.70
CA ILE A 248 -4.74 -8.75 -2.21
C ILE A 248 -3.51 -9.44 -1.63
N MET A 249 -2.34 -9.10 -2.18
CA MET A 249 -1.02 -9.60 -1.75
C MET A 249 -0.81 -11.12 -1.85
N ASN A 250 -1.64 -11.85 -2.60
CA ASN A 250 -1.53 -13.32 -2.72
C ASN A 250 -0.17 -13.75 -3.33
N HIS A 251 0.43 -12.90 -4.16
CA HIS A 251 1.76 -13.13 -4.75
C HIS A 251 2.94 -12.89 -3.79
N PHE A 252 2.69 -12.33 -2.59
CA PHE A 252 3.71 -11.80 -1.70
C PHE A 252 3.97 -12.66 -0.45
N ALA A 253 2.96 -13.36 0.06
CA ALA A 253 3.07 -14.12 1.31
C ALA A 253 2.63 -15.58 1.15
N ARG A 254 3.51 -16.53 1.50
CA ARG A 254 3.07 -17.90 1.78
C ARG A 254 2.24 -17.90 3.06
N GLY A 255 0.94 -18.15 2.95
CA GLY A 255 0.14 -18.60 4.10
C GLY A 255 -0.78 -17.57 4.77
N HIS A 256 -0.94 -16.37 4.23
CA HIS A 256 -1.96 -15.42 4.70
C HIS A 256 -2.86 -15.05 3.53
N SER A 257 -4.18 -15.12 3.55
CA SER A 257 -5.19 -15.74 4.40
C SER A 257 -6.48 -15.51 3.59
N SER A 258 -7.42 -16.45 3.51
CA SER A 258 -8.69 -16.25 2.76
C SER A 258 -9.44 -14.94 3.09
N TYR A 259 -9.10 -14.30 4.22
CA TYR A 259 -9.64 -13.03 4.66
C TYR A 259 -9.32 -11.85 3.74
N ARG A 260 -8.14 -11.82 3.10
CA ARG A 260 -7.74 -10.74 2.17
C ARG A 260 -8.26 -10.91 0.74
N ASN A 261 -9.05 -11.96 0.50
CA ASN A 261 -9.72 -12.15 -0.78
C ASN A 261 -11.06 -11.40 -0.81
N PHE A 262 -11.15 -10.27 -1.52
CA PHE A 262 -12.37 -9.47 -1.64
C PHE A 262 -13.47 -10.14 -2.48
N SER A 263 -13.19 -11.22 -3.21
CA SER A 263 -14.22 -12.04 -3.86
C SER A 263 -15.02 -12.90 -2.87
N GLU A 264 -14.46 -13.15 -1.69
CA GLU A 264 -15.14 -13.88 -0.62
C GLU A 264 -15.93 -12.90 0.25
N LYS A 265 -17.22 -13.18 0.44
CA LYS A 265 -18.07 -12.47 1.41
C LYS A 265 -17.37 -12.41 2.78
N PRO A 266 -17.60 -11.36 3.58
CA PRO A 266 -17.16 -11.36 4.96
C PRO A 266 -17.68 -12.64 5.64
N LYS A 267 -16.77 -13.51 6.08
CA LYS A 267 -17.13 -14.70 6.85
C LYS A 267 -17.75 -14.24 8.16
N SER A 268 -18.79 -14.92 8.63
CA SER A 268 -19.43 -14.57 9.90
C SER A 268 -18.38 -14.60 11.01
N TYR A 269 -18.28 -13.50 11.74
CA TYR A 269 -17.38 -13.44 12.88
C TYR A 269 -18.03 -14.22 14.01
N ALA A 270 -17.42 -15.34 14.42
CA ALA A 270 -17.71 -15.87 15.73
C ALA A 270 -17.18 -14.89 16.76
N PRO A 271 -17.98 -14.41 17.73
CA PRO A 271 -17.41 -13.68 18.85
C PRO A 271 -16.43 -14.63 19.51
N PHE A 272 -15.13 -14.42 19.29
CA PHE A 272 -14.07 -15.06 20.06
C PHE A 272 -14.25 -14.52 21.48
N SER A 273 -15.07 -15.22 22.26
CA SER A 273 -15.56 -14.82 23.57
C SER A 273 -14.50 -14.85 24.65
N ASP A 274 -13.25 -15.17 24.31
CA ASP A 274 -12.12 -15.17 25.23
C ASP A 274 -11.16 -14.04 24.87
N THR A 275 -11.24 -12.99 25.67
CA THR A 275 -10.42 -11.76 25.68
C THR A 275 -8.90 -11.99 25.85
N ASN A 276 -8.42 -13.23 25.74
CA ASN A 276 -7.05 -13.63 26.07
C ASN A 276 -6.20 -14.02 24.85
N TYR A 277 -6.74 -13.95 23.63
CA TYR A 277 -5.99 -14.25 22.41
C TYR A 277 -6.17 -13.14 21.35
N VAL A 278 -5.41 -12.05 21.53
CA VAL A 278 -5.15 -11.10 20.44
C VAL A 278 -3.93 -11.65 19.69
N SER A 279 -4.15 -12.64 18.81
CA SER A 279 -3.12 -13.02 17.84
C SER A 279 -3.05 -11.97 16.72
N GLU A 280 -1.92 -11.84 16.04
CA GLU A 280 -1.78 -10.98 14.84
C GLU A 280 -2.86 -11.29 13.79
N ASP A 281 -3.34 -12.53 13.71
CA ASP A 281 -4.43 -12.91 12.80
C ASP A 281 -5.77 -12.24 13.15
N HIS A 282 -6.08 -12.03 14.43
CA HIS A 282 -7.33 -11.40 14.87
C HIS A 282 -7.48 -9.99 14.28
N PHE A 283 -6.37 -9.25 14.29
CA PHE A 283 -6.25 -7.92 13.74
C PHE A 283 -6.62 -7.87 12.25
N TYR A 284 -6.03 -8.74 11.43
CA TYR A 284 -6.32 -8.77 10.00
C TYR A 284 -7.74 -9.25 9.70
N ILE A 285 -8.27 -10.20 10.46
CA ILE A 285 -9.63 -10.71 10.28
C ILE A 285 -10.66 -9.61 10.53
N MET A 286 -10.54 -8.91 11.66
CA MET A 286 -11.48 -7.84 12.04
C MET A 286 -11.41 -6.64 11.08
N GLY A 287 -10.21 -6.27 10.65
CA GLY A 287 -10.01 -5.22 9.65
C GLY A 287 -10.67 -5.61 8.32
N SER A 288 -10.38 -6.83 7.84
CA SER A 288 -10.96 -7.36 6.60
C SER A 288 -12.49 -7.42 6.67
N TYR A 289 -13.06 -7.86 7.80
CA TYR A 289 -14.50 -7.90 8.00
C TYR A 289 -15.13 -6.51 7.88
N PHE A 290 -14.54 -5.51 8.56
CA PHE A 290 -15.03 -4.13 8.51
C PHE A 290 -14.98 -3.59 7.08
N ALA A 291 -13.86 -3.76 6.41
CA ALA A 291 -13.64 -3.22 5.07
C ALA A 291 -14.54 -3.89 4.01
N LYS A 292 -14.75 -5.20 4.09
CA LYS A 292 -15.70 -5.92 3.23
C LYS A 292 -17.15 -5.53 3.53
N SER A 293 -17.47 -5.26 4.78
CA SER A 293 -18.80 -4.78 5.18
C SER A 293 -19.08 -3.40 4.61
N PHE A 294 -18.10 -2.48 4.71
CA PHE A 294 -18.16 -1.18 4.04
C PHE A 294 -18.36 -1.34 2.52
N LEU A 295 -17.58 -2.22 1.87
CA LEU A 295 -17.71 -2.49 0.44
C LEU A 295 -19.11 -3.00 0.08
N ALA A 296 -19.66 -3.93 0.86
CA ALA A 296 -21.01 -4.47 0.63
C ALA A 296 -22.09 -3.38 0.71
N ILE A 297 -22.00 -2.45 1.66
CA ILE A 297 -22.90 -1.29 1.76
C ILE A 297 -22.81 -0.43 0.49
N GLN A 298 -21.59 -0.20 0.00
CA GLN A 298 -21.40 0.57 -1.23
C GLN A 298 -21.92 -0.18 -2.46
N MET A 299 -21.74 -1.50 -2.54
CA MET A 299 -22.30 -2.29 -3.63
C MET A 299 -23.85 -2.25 -3.63
N GLU A 300 -24.47 -2.31 -2.46
CA GLU A 300 -25.92 -2.17 -2.30
C GLU A 300 -26.41 -0.80 -2.80
N LYS A 301 -25.66 0.28 -2.54
CA LYS A 301 -25.95 1.64 -3.07
C LYS A 301 -26.02 1.64 -4.61
N TYR A 302 -25.21 0.82 -5.28
CA TYR A 302 -25.20 0.67 -6.74
C TYR A 302 -26.13 -0.43 -7.27
N GLY A 303 -26.90 -1.10 -6.39
CA GLY A 303 -27.78 -2.21 -6.77
C GLY A 303 -27.03 -3.49 -7.19
N LEU A 304 -25.81 -3.67 -6.67
CA LEU A 304 -24.96 -4.82 -6.96
C LEU A 304 -24.93 -5.80 -5.79
N GLU A 305 -24.85 -7.09 -6.09
CA GLU A 305 -24.64 -8.16 -5.13
C GLU A 305 -23.14 -8.35 -4.86
N PHE A 306 -22.76 -8.71 -3.63
CA PHE A 306 -21.33 -8.91 -3.29
C PHE A 306 -20.64 -9.96 -4.17
N SER A 307 -21.37 -10.93 -4.72
CA SER A 307 -20.83 -11.91 -5.69
C SER A 307 -20.33 -11.29 -7.00
N GLU A 308 -20.68 -10.03 -7.27
CA GLU A 308 -20.30 -9.28 -8.47
C GLU A 308 -19.07 -8.38 -8.24
N VAL A 309 -18.40 -8.50 -7.08
CA VAL A 309 -17.27 -7.64 -6.71
C VAL A 309 -16.09 -7.69 -7.69
N SER A 310 -15.82 -8.86 -8.29
CA SER A 310 -14.79 -9.03 -9.32
C SER A 310 -15.18 -8.39 -10.67
N GLN A 311 -16.44 -7.97 -10.82
CA GLN A 311 -16.98 -7.36 -12.03
C GLN A 311 -17.17 -5.84 -11.89
N LEU A 312 -16.77 -5.25 -10.75
CA LEU A 312 -16.86 -3.80 -10.56
C LEU A 312 -16.06 -3.08 -11.65
N SER A 313 -16.72 -2.19 -12.39
CA SER A 313 -16.03 -1.33 -13.34
C SER A 313 -15.08 -0.37 -12.62
N GLU A 314 -14.09 0.15 -13.34
CA GLU A 314 -13.17 1.16 -12.78
C GLU A 314 -13.92 2.40 -12.29
N ASP A 315 -14.96 2.85 -13.00
CA ASP A 315 -15.80 3.98 -12.60
C ASP A 315 -16.46 3.73 -11.24
N ILE A 316 -17.06 2.54 -11.03
CA ILE A 316 -17.70 2.21 -9.75
C ILE A 316 -16.64 2.11 -8.66
N ARG A 317 -15.49 1.47 -8.91
CA ARG A 317 -14.39 1.41 -7.93
C ARG A 317 -13.90 2.80 -7.54
N ASN A 318 -13.80 3.73 -8.49
CA ASN A 318 -13.38 5.11 -8.23
C ASN A 318 -14.41 5.87 -7.38
N GLU A 319 -15.71 5.66 -7.57
CA GLU A 319 -16.73 6.25 -6.72
C GLU A 319 -16.71 5.65 -5.30
N ILE A 320 -16.54 4.33 -5.17
CA ILE A 320 -16.38 3.68 -3.86
C ILE A 320 -15.11 4.18 -3.16
N LEU A 321 -14.03 4.41 -3.90
CA LEU A 321 -12.79 4.96 -3.38
C LEU A 321 -12.96 6.37 -2.83
N LYS A 322 -13.70 7.25 -3.54
CA LYS A 322 -14.05 8.57 -3.02
C LYS A 322 -14.83 8.48 -1.71
N GLU A 323 -15.78 7.56 -1.63
CA GLU A 323 -16.55 7.33 -0.41
C GLU A 323 -15.70 6.79 0.73
N ALA A 324 -14.76 5.88 0.46
CA ALA A 324 -13.81 5.38 1.45
C ALA A 324 -12.90 6.51 1.97
N LEU A 325 -12.41 7.37 1.09
CA LEU A 325 -11.61 8.55 1.48
C LEU A 325 -12.42 9.55 2.28
N ARG A 326 -13.68 9.79 1.91
CA ARG A 326 -14.61 10.64 2.66
C ARG A 326 -14.89 10.06 4.05
N PHE A 327 -15.12 8.76 4.14
CA PHE A 327 -15.34 8.02 5.39
C PHE A 327 -14.17 8.14 6.38
N LEU A 328 -12.94 8.34 5.90
CA LEU A 328 -11.77 8.61 6.76
C LEU A 328 -11.75 10.03 7.33
N THR A 329 -12.31 10.99 6.59
CA THR A 329 -12.26 12.42 6.93
C THR A 329 -13.50 12.92 7.67
N GLU A 330 -14.63 12.25 7.49
CA GLU A 330 -15.82 12.45 8.32
C GLU A 330 -15.59 11.68 9.62
N ASP A 331 -16.04 12.23 10.76
CA ASP A 331 -15.71 11.81 12.13
C ASP A 331 -15.99 10.34 12.49
N VAL A 332 -16.27 9.44 11.55
CA VAL A 332 -16.58 8.03 11.76
C VAL A 332 -15.47 7.28 12.49
N PHE A 333 -14.20 7.49 12.16
CA PHE A 333 -13.11 6.89 12.94
C PHE A 333 -13.02 7.49 14.36
N THR A 334 -13.40 8.76 14.52
CA THR A 334 -13.52 9.40 15.83
C THR A 334 -14.67 8.79 16.61
N ASP A 335 -15.83 8.55 15.98
CA ASP A 335 -17.01 7.95 16.58
C ASP A 335 -16.75 6.49 16.94
N ILE A 336 -16.09 5.74 16.07
CA ILE A 336 -15.53 4.44 16.40
C ILE A 336 -14.61 4.59 17.62
N TYR A 337 -13.63 5.49 17.62
CA TYR A 337 -12.73 5.63 18.76
C TYR A 337 -13.45 6.00 20.07
N LEU A 338 -14.45 6.89 20.01
CA LEU A 338 -15.19 7.40 21.17
C LEU A 338 -16.21 6.37 21.68
N GLU A 339 -17.01 5.79 20.79
CA GLU A 339 -18.11 4.87 21.11
C GLU A 339 -17.67 3.41 21.24
N ASN A 340 -16.58 3.02 20.58
CA ASN A 340 -16.09 1.64 20.62
C ASN A 340 -15.31 1.39 21.91
N ASP A 341 -15.70 0.36 22.63
CA ASP A 341 -14.99 -0.24 23.76
C ASP A 341 -13.98 -1.31 23.33
N GLY A 342 -13.81 -1.48 22.02
CA GLY A 342 -13.02 -2.52 21.36
C GLY A 342 -13.87 -3.67 20.79
N SER A 343 -15.19 -3.62 20.93
CA SER A 343 -16.10 -4.70 20.54
C SER A 343 -16.48 -4.72 19.04
N VAL A 344 -16.85 -5.91 18.58
CA VAL A 344 -17.41 -6.14 17.25
C VAL A 344 -18.76 -5.43 17.12
N GLU A 345 -19.57 -5.45 18.19
CA GLU A 345 -20.89 -4.85 18.27
C GLU A 345 -20.87 -3.34 18.00
N ALA A 346 -19.90 -2.62 18.57
CA ALA A 346 -19.72 -1.20 18.30
C ALA A 346 -19.37 -0.94 16.82
N SER A 347 -18.54 -1.80 16.22
CA SER A 347 -18.20 -1.73 14.79
C SER A 347 -19.44 -1.89 13.90
N ILE A 348 -20.29 -2.87 14.24
CA ILE A 348 -21.55 -3.14 13.52
C ILE A 348 -22.51 -1.96 13.66
N LYS A 349 -22.61 -1.36 14.85
CA LYS A 349 -23.45 -0.17 15.10
C LYS A 349 -23.04 0.99 14.18
N VAL A 350 -21.75 1.29 14.10
CA VAL A 350 -21.24 2.37 13.23
C VAL A 350 -21.52 2.07 11.76
N LEU A 351 -21.28 0.84 11.31
CA LEU A 351 -21.57 0.44 9.92
C LEU A 351 -23.07 0.51 9.59
N ASN A 352 -23.95 0.18 10.55
CA ASN A 352 -25.40 0.31 10.39
C ASN A 352 -25.83 1.78 10.31
N GLN A 353 -25.27 2.66 11.14
CA GLN A 353 -25.51 4.10 11.06
C GLN A 353 -25.10 4.64 9.69
N TYR A 354 -23.87 4.34 9.27
CA TYR A 354 -23.36 4.72 7.95
C TYR A 354 -24.22 4.17 6.80
N ARG A 355 -24.62 2.88 6.87
CA ARG A 355 -25.51 2.29 5.87
C ARG A 355 -26.84 3.03 5.77
N ASN A 356 -27.46 3.38 6.90
CA ASN A 356 -28.72 4.11 6.91
C ASN A 356 -28.57 5.53 6.32
N GLU A 357 -27.43 6.20 6.57
CA GLU A 357 -27.10 7.49 5.97
C GLU A 357 -26.93 7.39 4.45
N VAL A 358 -26.19 6.39 3.98
CA VAL A 358 -25.89 6.20 2.55
C VAL A 358 -27.12 5.75 1.76
N LEU A 359 -27.94 4.86 2.32
CA LEU A 359 -29.10 4.29 1.62
C LEU A 359 -30.41 5.07 1.84
N GLY A 360 -30.43 6.03 2.77
CA GLY A 360 -31.58 6.90 3.04
C GLY A 360 -32.84 6.14 3.52
N LYS A 361 -32.66 4.97 4.15
CA LYS A 361 -33.74 4.13 4.69
C LYS A 361 -33.29 3.55 6.02
N GLU A 362 -34.22 3.42 6.98
CA GLU A 362 -34.06 2.46 8.07
C GLU A 362 -34.04 1.07 7.45
N SER A 363 -32.84 0.62 7.09
CA SER A 363 -32.65 -0.69 6.49
C SER A 363 -32.76 -1.76 7.58
N THR A 364 -33.23 -2.97 7.22
CA THR A 364 -33.06 -4.15 8.07
C THR A 364 -31.59 -4.25 8.47
N GLU A 365 -31.29 -4.39 9.77
CA GLU A 365 -29.91 -4.44 10.29
C GLU A 365 -28.97 -5.22 9.36
N LEU A 366 -27.70 -4.80 9.26
CA LEU A 366 -26.65 -5.59 8.64
C LEU A 366 -26.57 -6.96 9.30
N HIS A 367 -27.37 -7.90 8.81
CA HIS A 367 -27.26 -9.31 9.12
C HIS A 367 -26.15 -9.85 8.22
N PHE A 368 -24.91 -9.43 8.45
CA PHE A 368 -23.78 -10.22 7.97
C PHE A 368 -23.80 -11.53 8.74
N TYR A 369 -24.58 -12.48 8.22
CA TYR A 369 -24.77 -13.85 8.66
C TYR A 369 -24.45 -14.06 10.15
N SER A 370 -25.46 -13.88 11.00
CA SER A 370 -25.51 -14.66 12.23
C SER A 370 -25.46 -16.13 11.79
N SER A 371 -24.29 -16.77 11.89
CA SER A 371 -24.24 -18.21 11.81
C SER A 371 -25.05 -18.76 12.97
N ASP A 372 -25.82 -19.81 12.69
CA ASP A 372 -26.50 -20.62 13.68
C ASP A 372 -25.61 -20.81 14.93
N PRO A 373 -26.02 -20.30 16.11
CA PRO A 373 -25.24 -20.42 17.34
C PRO A 373 -24.85 -21.86 17.69
N GLU A 374 -25.61 -22.86 17.23
CA GLU A 374 -25.31 -24.30 17.36
C GLU A 374 -24.17 -24.76 16.43
N ALA A 375 -24.08 -24.24 15.20
CA ALA A 375 -22.99 -24.53 14.27
C ALA A 375 -21.63 -24.02 14.81
N MET A 376 -21.66 -22.96 15.62
CA MET A 376 -20.47 -22.31 16.18
C MET A 376 -19.93 -23.00 17.43
N LYS A 377 -20.79 -23.59 18.28
CA LYS A 377 -20.35 -24.44 19.41
C LYS A 377 -19.62 -25.70 18.95
N ASN A 378 -19.92 -26.15 17.73
CA ASN A 378 -19.37 -27.38 17.16
C ASN A 378 -18.21 -27.14 16.18
N ALA A 379 -17.95 -25.88 15.80
CA ALA A 379 -16.78 -25.50 15.03
C ALA A 379 -15.53 -25.60 15.94
N LYS A 380 -14.82 -26.72 15.87
CA LYS A 380 -13.49 -26.81 16.46
C LYS A 380 -12.59 -25.77 15.77
N PRO A 381 -11.69 -25.09 16.50
CA PRO A 381 -10.60 -24.37 15.87
C PRO A 381 -9.90 -25.38 14.97
N GLN A 382 -9.95 -25.18 13.65
CA GLN A 382 -9.07 -25.93 12.77
C GLN A 382 -7.66 -25.50 13.15
N SER A 383 -6.93 -26.38 13.85
CA SER A 383 -5.51 -26.23 14.00
C SER A 383 -4.91 -26.29 12.60
N ILE A 384 -4.54 -25.13 12.06
CA ILE A 384 -3.73 -24.97 10.85
C ILE A 384 -2.38 -25.73 10.96
N LEU A 385 -2.06 -26.23 12.16
CA LEU A 385 -0.89 -27.06 12.47
C LEU A 385 -0.96 -28.52 11.98
N GLU A 386 -2.10 -29.08 11.60
CA GLU A 386 -2.19 -30.52 11.26
C GLU A 386 -2.01 -30.87 9.76
N GLU A 387 -1.87 -29.88 8.87
CA GLU A 387 -1.54 -30.14 7.46
C GLU A 387 -0.02 -30.21 7.18
N PHE A 388 0.82 -30.09 8.22
CA PHE A 388 2.28 -30.05 8.09
C PHE A 388 2.98 -31.22 8.76
N THR A 389 2.76 -32.44 8.24
CA THR A 389 3.79 -33.50 8.35
C THR A 389 3.68 -34.51 7.21
N SER A 390 4.29 -34.19 6.07
CA SER A 390 5.04 -35.20 5.31
C SER A 390 6.05 -34.51 4.38
N VAL A 391 7.32 -34.58 4.76
CA VAL A 391 8.45 -34.32 3.88
C VAL A 391 8.88 -35.71 3.38
N SER A 392 8.96 -35.92 2.05
CA SER A 392 9.55 -37.15 1.53
C SER A 392 11.04 -37.17 1.86
N GLU A 393 11.54 -38.31 2.35
CA GLU A 393 12.92 -38.47 2.85
C GLU A 393 14.00 -38.42 1.75
N ASP A 394 13.65 -38.23 0.49
CA ASP A 394 14.58 -38.44 -0.64
C ASP A 394 15.03 -37.17 -1.36
N GLY A 395 14.57 -35.98 -0.96
CA GLY A 395 15.17 -34.71 -1.38
C GLY A 395 15.15 -34.46 -2.90
N SER A 396 14.17 -34.97 -3.64
CA SER A 396 14.01 -34.67 -5.06
C SER A 396 12.93 -33.59 -5.31
N PHE A 397 13.20 -32.70 -6.27
CA PHE A 397 12.36 -31.57 -6.64
C PHE A 397 11.04 -32.06 -7.25
N LEU A 398 9.91 -31.62 -6.67
CA LEU A 398 8.61 -31.71 -7.35
C LEU A 398 8.47 -30.55 -8.33
N GLU A 399 8.44 -30.90 -9.62
CA GLU A 399 7.85 -30.08 -10.68
C GLU A 399 6.42 -29.70 -10.25
N VAL A 400 6.17 -28.42 -10.02
CA VAL A 400 4.81 -27.91 -9.87
C VAL A 400 4.18 -27.86 -11.26
N LYS A 401 3.45 -28.91 -11.63
CA LYS A 401 2.46 -28.83 -12.70
C LYS A 401 1.20 -28.17 -12.12
N ASN A 402 0.88 -26.97 -12.63
CA ASN A 402 -0.44 -26.37 -12.46
C ASN A 402 -1.44 -27.22 -13.22
N GLU A 403 -2.24 -28.02 -12.51
CA GLU A 403 -3.51 -28.51 -13.03
C GLU A 403 -4.65 -27.64 -12.48
N LYS A 404 -5.58 -27.34 -13.39
CA LYS A 404 -6.63 -26.31 -13.32
C LYS A 404 -7.70 -26.56 -12.27
#